data_AF-A0A364N208-F1
#
_entry.id   AF-A0A364N208-F1
#
_cell.length_a   1.000
_cell.length_b   1.000
_cell.length_c   1.000
_cell.angle_alpha   90.00
_cell.angle_beta   90.00
_cell.angle_gamma   90.00
#
_symmetry.space_group_name_H-M   'P 1'
#
loop_
_entity.id
_entity.type
_entity.pdbx_description
1 polymer ?
#
loop_
_entity_poly.entity_id
_entity_poly.type
_entity_poly.pdbx_seq_one_letter_code
_entity_poly.pdbx_strand_id
1 'polypeptide(L)'
;MSNSSLKPSTIAAISAGTIVTGLLAYAAYFDYKRRNDPGFRKQLKKESKRTERQAKEEAEAQGAEQKKAIREAVERANDEGFPKDPEEVEAYFMQEVAQGEGMVQKGADNVEAALCFYRALKVYPNPRELINIYDKTVPKVTPSRPRHPCRDDRRGHFDPGRWQQDTI
;
A
#
# COMPACT_ATOMS: atom_id res chain seq x y z
N MET A 1 36.72 -54.21 -44.86
CA MET A 1 36.57 -52.97 -44.06
C MET A 1 35.29 -52.28 -44.53
N SER A 2 34.19 -52.44 -43.81
CA SER A 2 32.91 -51.83 -44.22
C SER A 2 32.98 -50.33 -43.98
N ASN A 3 33.02 -49.54 -45.05
CA ASN A 3 32.90 -48.08 -44.97
C ASN A 3 31.43 -47.74 -44.66
N SER A 4 31.16 -47.41 -43.41
CA SER A 4 29.86 -46.92 -42.95
C SER A 4 29.61 -45.52 -43.53
N SER A 5 28.95 -45.44 -44.68
CA SER A 5 28.51 -44.15 -45.23
C SER A 5 27.43 -43.56 -44.33
N LEU A 6 27.77 -42.46 -43.65
CA LEU A 6 26.83 -41.75 -42.78
C LEU A 6 25.75 -41.07 -43.63
N LYS A 7 24.48 -41.31 -43.28
CA LYS A 7 23.35 -40.69 -43.97
C LYS A 7 23.40 -39.16 -43.79
N PRO A 8 23.11 -38.36 -44.83
CA PRO A 8 23.14 -36.90 -44.73
C PRO A 8 22.19 -36.36 -43.63
N SER A 9 21.07 -37.06 -43.39
CA SER A 9 20.16 -36.77 -42.28
C SER A 9 20.82 -36.89 -40.90
N THR A 10 21.71 -37.88 -40.70
CA THR A 10 22.46 -38.06 -39.46
C THR A 10 23.46 -36.92 -39.26
N ILE A 11 24.14 -36.49 -40.32
CA ILE A 11 25.07 -35.35 -40.29
C ILE A 11 24.31 -34.04 -39.99
N ALA A 12 23.13 -33.85 -40.60
CA ALA A 12 22.26 -32.70 -40.34
C ALA A 12 21.73 -32.68 -38.90
N ALA A 13 21.34 -33.83 -38.35
CA ALA A 13 20.86 -33.92 -36.97
C ALA A 13 21.98 -33.61 -35.96
N ILE A 14 23.19 -34.11 -36.19
CA ILE A 14 24.35 -33.86 -35.31
C ILE A 14 24.77 -32.38 -35.36
N SER A 15 24.80 -31.78 -36.55
CA SER A 15 25.13 -30.35 -36.70
C SER A 15 24.07 -29.44 -36.09
N ALA A 16 22.78 -29.72 -36.31
CA ALA A 16 21.70 -28.96 -35.66
C ALA A 16 21.74 -29.11 -34.13
N GLY A 17 21.95 -30.33 -33.62
CA GLY A 17 22.03 -30.59 -32.18
C GLY A 17 23.20 -29.88 -31.50
N THR A 18 24.36 -29.82 -32.15
CA THR A 18 25.54 -29.11 -31.62
C THR A 18 25.35 -27.59 -31.61
N ILE A 19 24.72 -27.02 -32.63
CA ILE A 19 24.40 -25.58 -32.67
C ILE A 19 23.43 -25.22 -31.54
N VAL A 20 22.33 -25.96 -31.40
CA VAL A 20 21.34 -25.70 -30.33
C VAL A 20 21.98 -25.82 -28.95
N THR A 21 22.79 -26.86 -28.74
CA THR A 21 23.50 -27.07 -27.46
C THR A 21 24.49 -25.95 -27.19
N GLY A 22 25.24 -25.50 -28.20
CA GLY A 22 26.17 -24.37 -28.09
C GLY A 22 25.48 -23.07 -27.72
N LEU A 23 24.31 -22.78 -28.32
CA LEU A 23 23.51 -21.59 -27.99
C LEU A 23 22.96 -21.65 -26.57
N LEU A 24 22.44 -22.79 -26.13
CA LEU A 24 21.95 -22.98 -24.76
C LEU A 24 23.07 -22.85 -23.73
N ALA A 25 24.23 -23.47 -23.99
CA ALA A 25 25.40 -23.35 -23.14
C ALA A 25 25.90 -21.90 -23.04
N TYR A 26 25.91 -21.17 -24.16
CA TYR A 26 26.28 -19.75 -24.17
C TYR A 26 25.27 -18.88 -23.42
N ALA A 27 23.97 -19.12 -23.60
CA ALA A 27 22.92 -18.40 -22.87
C ALA A 27 23.03 -18.63 -21.35
N ALA A 28 23.27 -19.86 -20.91
CA ALA A 28 23.49 -20.20 -19.52
C ALA A 28 24.77 -19.53 -18.96
N TYR A 29 25.89 -19.57 -19.70
CA TYR A 29 27.13 -18.90 -19.33
C TYR A 29 26.94 -17.38 -19.22
N PHE A 30 26.26 -16.77 -20.19
CA PHE A 30 26.02 -15.34 -20.23
C PHE A 30 25.14 -14.89 -19.05
N ASP A 31 24.08 -15.65 -18.73
CA ASP A 31 23.23 -15.35 -17.58
C ASP A 31 24.00 -15.53 -16.26
N TYR A 32 24.86 -16.55 -16.14
CA TYR A 32 25.74 -16.73 -14.99
C TYR A 32 26.72 -15.56 -14.83
N LYS A 33 27.38 -15.13 -15.91
CA LYS A 33 28.32 -14.00 -15.89
C LYS A 33 27.61 -12.70 -15.48
N ARG A 34 26.40 -12.45 -16.01
CA ARG A 34 25.58 -11.29 -15.66
C ARG A 34 25.15 -11.29 -14.19
N ARG A 35 24.73 -12.44 -13.64
CA ARG A 35 24.26 -12.55 -12.24
C ARG A 35 25.38 -12.43 -11.20
N ASN A 36 26.61 -12.81 -11.57
CA ASN A 36 27.76 -12.75 -10.66
C ASN A 36 28.56 -11.44 -10.75
N ASP A 37 28.17 -10.50 -11.61
CA ASP A 37 28.83 -9.20 -11.70
C ASP A 37 28.51 -8.34 -10.44
N PRO A 38 29.54 -7.93 -9.67
CA PRO A 38 29.34 -7.12 -8.46
C PRO A 38 28.81 -5.71 -8.76
N GLY A 39 29.07 -5.17 -9.95
CA GLY A 39 28.55 -3.89 -10.42
C GLY A 39 27.03 -3.93 -10.61
N PHE A 40 26.52 -5.00 -11.22
CA PHE A 40 25.07 -5.17 -11.42
C PHE A 40 24.31 -5.24 -10.09
N ARG A 41 24.84 -5.96 -9.09
CA ARG A 41 24.23 -6.03 -7.75
C ARG A 41 24.26 -4.68 -7.04
N LYS A 42 25.33 -3.89 -7.20
CA LYS A 42 25.41 -2.53 -6.65
C LYS A 42 24.39 -1.60 -7.31
N GLN A 43 24.21 -1.70 -8.62
CA GLN A 43 23.19 -0.94 -9.35
C GLN A 43 21.78 -1.31 -8.89
N LEU A 44 21.44 -2.60 -8.80
CA LEU A 44 20.12 -3.04 -8.29
C LEU A 44 19.82 -2.52 -6.88
N LYS A 45 20.79 -2.54 -5.97
CA LYS A 45 20.64 -1.96 -4.63
C LYS A 45 20.45 -0.45 -4.65
N LYS A 46 21.14 0.25 -5.56
CA LYS A 46 21.02 1.70 -5.71
C LYS A 46 19.64 2.07 -6.27
N GLU A 47 19.18 1.35 -7.29
CA GLU A 47 17.86 1.54 -7.88
C GLU A 47 16.75 1.17 -6.89
N SER A 48 16.83 0.04 -6.18
CA SER A 48 15.82 -0.31 -5.17
C SER A 48 15.72 0.75 -4.08
N LYS A 49 16.85 1.24 -3.57
CA LYS A 49 16.87 2.31 -2.57
C LYS A 49 16.31 3.62 -3.13
N ARG A 50 16.51 3.90 -4.41
CA ARG A 50 15.95 5.10 -5.07
C ARG A 50 14.44 4.97 -5.21
N THR A 51 13.94 3.82 -5.68
CA THR A 51 12.50 3.56 -5.80
C THR A 51 11.82 3.58 -4.43
N GLU A 52 12.44 3.01 -3.40
CA GLU A 52 11.91 3.07 -2.03
C GLU A 52 11.86 4.51 -1.49
N ARG A 53 12.87 5.34 -1.79
CA ARG A 53 12.88 6.76 -1.42
C ARG A 53 11.80 7.53 -2.16
N GLN A 54 11.69 7.33 -3.47
CA GLN A 54 10.66 7.94 -4.30
C GLN A 54 9.26 7.54 -3.82
N ALA A 55 9.01 6.25 -3.57
CA ALA A 55 7.73 5.79 -3.04
C ALA A 55 7.41 6.38 -1.67
N LYS A 56 8.41 6.59 -0.80
CA LYS A 56 8.23 7.26 0.49
C LYS A 56 7.92 8.74 0.33
N GLU A 57 8.68 9.44 -0.51
CA GLU A 57 8.47 10.86 -0.82
C GLU A 57 7.09 11.09 -1.47
N GLU A 58 6.68 10.22 -2.40
CA GLU A 58 5.35 10.24 -3.01
C GLU A 58 4.25 9.96 -1.98
N ALA A 59 4.42 8.96 -1.10
CA ALA A 59 3.46 8.68 -0.04
C ALA A 59 3.35 9.84 0.97
N GLU A 60 4.47 10.49 1.30
CA GLU A 60 4.48 11.67 2.18
C GLU A 60 3.84 12.88 1.50
N ALA A 61 4.13 13.12 0.23
CA ALA A 61 3.51 14.19 -0.57
C ALA A 61 2.01 13.97 -0.71
N GLN A 62 1.58 12.76 -1.06
CA GLN A 62 0.16 12.38 -1.10
C GLN A 62 -0.50 12.54 0.26
N GLY A 63 0.15 12.13 1.34
CA GLY A 63 -0.35 12.33 2.70
C GLY A 63 -0.48 13.80 3.08
N ALA A 64 0.45 14.65 2.64
CA ALA A 64 0.40 16.10 2.85
C ALA A 64 -0.72 16.76 2.03
N GLU A 65 -0.91 16.36 0.76
CA GLU A 65 -2.00 16.83 -0.09
C GLU A 65 -3.37 16.41 0.44
N GLN A 66 -3.53 15.15 0.85
CA GLN A 66 -4.76 14.67 1.48
C GLN A 66 -5.08 15.47 2.75
N LYS A 67 -4.09 15.73 3.60
CA LYS A 67 -4.28 16.56 4.80
C LYS A 67 -4.69 17.99 4.46
N LYS A 68 -4.14 18.58 3.39
CA LYS A 68 -4.55 19.92 2.91
C LYS A 68 -5.98 19.92 2.40
N ALA A 69 -6.34 18.95 1.56
CA ALA A 69 -7.70 18.81 1.02
C ALA A 69 -8.74 18.63 2.14
N ILE A 70 -8.44 17.79 3.14
CA ILE A 70 -9.30 17.59 4.32
C ILE A 70 -9.46 18.91 5.09
N ARG A 71 -8.37 19.66 5.33
CA ARG A 71 -8.43 20.95 6.03
C ARG A 71 -9.29 21.97 5.29
N GLU A 72 -9.08 22.12 3.99
CA GLU A 72 -9.85 23.05 3.16
C GLU A 72 -11.34 22.67 3.14
N ALA A 73 -11.65 21.38 3.02
CA ALA A 73 -13.04 20.92 3.00
C ALA A 73 -13.73 21.13 4.36
N VAL A 74 -12.99 20.98 5.46
CA VAL A 74 -13.49 21.32 6.81
C VAL A 74 -13.68 22.82 6.99
N GLU A 75 -12.77 23.65 6.46
CA GLU A 75 -12.90 25.11 6.52
C GLU A 75 -14.15 25.58 5.76
N ARG A 76 -14.36 25.07 4.54
CA ARG A 76 -15.57 25.31 3.75
C ARG A 76 -16.85 24.90 4.49
N ALA A 77 -16.84 23.74 5.15
CA ALA A 77 -17.98 23.30 5.96
C ALA A 77 -18.24 24.17 7.19
N ASN A 78 -17.23 24.89 7.71
CA ASN A 78 -17.43 25.87 8.79
C ASN A 78 -17.96 27.21 8.25
N ASP A 79 -17.58 27.60 7.03
CA ASP A 79 -18.03 28.84 6.39
C ASP A 79 -19.51 28.80 5.96
N GLU A 80 -20.04 27.62 5.61
CA GLU A 80 -21.45 27.40 5.26
C GLU A 80 -22.42 27.76 6.42
N GLY A 81 -21.91 27.82 7.65
CA GLY A 81 -22.67 28.18 8.83
C GLY A 81 -23.59 27.06 9.31
N PHE A 82 -23.87 27.06 10.61
CA PHE A 82 -24.71 26.04 11.25
C PHE A 82 -26.04 26.67 11.69
N PRO A 83 -27.18 25.95 11.55
CA PRO A 83 -28.45 26.40 12.09
C PRO A 83 -28.32 26.58 13.61
N LYS A 84 -28.94 27.66 14.13
CA LYS A 84 -28.89 28.01 15.56
C LYS A 84 -30.16 27.68 16.31
N ASP A 85 -31.26 27.42 15.59
CA ASP A 85 -32.53 27.03 16.18
C ASP A 85 -32.50 25.54 16.59
N PRO A 86 -32.89 25.17 17.82
CA PRO A 86 -32.91 23.78 18.25
C PRO A 86 -33.75 22.85 17.35
N GLU A 87 -34.87 23.31 16.79
CA GLU A 87 -35.69 22.47 15.89
C GLU A 87 -34.99 22.23 14.55
N GLU A 88 -34.34 23.27 14.00
CA GLU A 88 -33.57 23.16 12.75
C GLU A 88 -32.27 22.34 12.92
N VAL A 89 -31.66 22.40 14.11
CA VAL A 89 -30.45 21.64 14.46
C VAL A 89 -30.73 20.13 14.45
N GLU A 90 -31.85 19.69 15.01
CA GLU A 90 -32.22 18.27 15.02
C GLU A 90 -32.49 17.76 13.60
N ALA A 91 -33.21 18.54 12.78
CA ALA A 91 -33.47 18.20 11.39
C ALA A 91 -32.17 18.13 10.56
N TYR A 92 -31.29 19.12 10.73
CA TYR A 92 -29.99 19.18 10.06
C TYR A 92 -29.09 18.00 10.45
N PHE A 93 -29.06 17.65 11.74
CA PHE A 93 -28.32 16.50 12.25
C PHE A 93 -28.77 15.20 11.59
N MET A 94 -30.09 14.94 11.55
CA MET A 94 -30.64 13.73 10.95
C MET A 94 -30.36 13.64 9.45
N GLN A 95 -30.40 14.79 8.76
CA GLN A 95 -30.06 14.87 7.34
C GLN A 95 -28.58 14.55 7.08
N GLU A 96 -27.65 15.16 7.81
CA GLU A 96 -26.21 14.93 7.63
C GLU A 96 -25.83 13.48 7.97
N VAL A 97 -26.38 12.89 9.03
CA VAL A 97 -26.14 11.47 9.36
C VAL A 97 -26.66 10.55 8.25
N ALA A 98 -27.89 10.77 7.76
CA ALA A 98 -28.45 9.97 6.67
C ALA A 98 -27.66 10.11 5.36
N GLN A 99 -27.18 11.32 5.04
CA GLN A 99 -26.30 11.54 3.89
C GLN A 99 -24.96 10.83 4.04
N GLY A 100 -24.30 10.98 5.20
CA GLY A 100 -23.03 10.32 5.49
C GLY A 100 -23.12 8.80 5.40
N GLU A 101 -24.15 8.20 6.00
CA GLU A 101 -24.41 6.76 5.90
C GLU A 101 -24.70 6.32 4.46
N GLY A 102 -25.46 7.11 3.71
CA GLY A 102 -25.73 6.86 2.30
C GLY A 102 -24.46 6.90 1.43
N MET A 103 -23.53 7.79 1.71
CA MET A 103 -22.23 7.86 1.02
C MET A 103 -21.35 6.65 1.33
N VAL A 104 -21.32 6.21 2.60
CA VAL A 104 -20.58 5.00 3.02
C VAL A 104 -21.13 3.75 2.33
N GLN A 105 -22.46 3.61 2.24
CA GLN A 105 -23.09 2.45 1.58
C GLN A 105 -22.81 2.41 0.07
N LYS A 106 -22.72 3.57 -0.58
CA LYS A 106 -22.42 3.67 -2.02
C LYS A 106 -20.93 3.46 -2.35
N GLY A 107 -20.07 3.38 -1.33
CA GLY A 107 -18.62 3.35 -1.52
C GLY A 107 -18.08 4.64 -2.14
N ALA A 108 -18.73 5.78 -1.86
CA ALA A 108 -18.32 7.10 -2.34
C ALA A 108 -17.10 7.61 -1.56
N ASP A 109 -16.67 8.85 -1.84
CA ASP A 109 -15.49 9.44 -1.25
C ASP A 109 -15.56 9.48 0.29
N ASN A 110 -14.65 8.74 0.93
CA ASN A 110 -14.59 8.63 2.40
C ASN A 110 -14.44 10.00 3.10
N VAL A 111 -13.81 10.96 2.42
CA VAL A 111 -13.62 12.33 2.94
C VAL A 111 -14.95 13.07 3.02
N GLU A 112 -15.81 12.92 2.01
CA GLU A 112 -17.11 13.59 1.96
C GLU A 112 -18.08 12.99 2.97
N ALA A 113 -18.09 11.66 3.10
CA ALA A 113 -18.83 10.98 4.15
C ALA A 113 -18.38 11.43 5.55
N ALA A 114 -17.07 11.58 5.78
CA ALA A 114 -16.53 12.06 7.04
C ALA A 114 -16.91 13.52 7.34
N LEU A 115 -17.07 14.37 6.32
CA LEU A 115 -17.52 15.75 6.49
C LEU A 115 -18.97 15.83 6.98
N CYS A 116 -19.85 14.95 6.49
CA CYS A 116 -21.22 14.87 6.99
C CYS A 116 -21.26 14.54 8.48
N PHE A 117 -20.46 13.55 8.93
CA PHE A 117 -20.35 13.24 10.36
C PHE A 117 -19.70 14.36 11.18
N TYR A 118 -18.75 15.11 10.59
CA TYR A 118 -18.17 16.29 11.25
C TYR A 118 -19.20 17.39 11.49
N ARG A 119 -20.03 17.69 10.48
CA ARG A 119 -21.14 18.68 10.60
C ARG A 119 -22.15 18.23 11.65
N ALA A 120 -22.53 16.95 11.66
CA ALA A 120 -23.41 16.38 12.68
C ALA A 120 -22.83 16.51 14.10
N LEU A 121 -21.53 16.27 14.29
CA LEU A 121 -20.84 16.45 15.58
C LEU A 121 -20.82 17.90 16.06
N LYS A 122 -20.76 18.88 15.14
CA LYS A 122 -20.69 20.31 15.47
C LYS A 122 -21.99 20.87 16.04
N VAL A 123 -23.13 20.35 15.58
CA VAL A 123 -24.45 20.82 16.00
C VAL A 123 -25.01 20.07 17.20
N TYR A 124 -24.42 18.92 17.57
CA TYR A 124 -24.91 18.06 18.63
C TYR A 124 -24.57 18.63 20.04
N PRO A 125 -25.53 18.66 20.99
CA PRO A 125 -25.33 19.28 22.30
C PRO A 125 -24.31 18.52 23.18
N ASN A 126 -24.13 17.22 22.99
CA ASN A 126 -23.18 16.39 23.75
C ASN A 126 -22.32 15.49 22.85
N PRO A 127 -21.27 16.01 22.20
CA PRO A 127 -20.51 15.27 21.19
C PRO A 127 -19.82 14.01 21.74
N ARG A 128 -19.53 13.97 23.04
CA ARG A 128 -18.89 12.82 23.70
C ARG A 128 -19.79 11.58 23.69
N GLU A 129 -21.10 11.77 23.83
CA GLU A 129 -22.07 10.68 23.77
C GLU A 129 -22.16 10.10 22.36
N LEU A 130 -22.20 10.97 21.34
CA LEU A 130 -22.27 10.54 19.95
C LEU A 130 -21.03 9.75 19.53
N ILE A 131 -19.84 10.18 19.94
CA ILE A 131 -18.58 9.43 19.71
C ILE A 131 -18.64 8.05 20.38
N ASN A 132 -19.13 7.95 21.61
CA ASN A 132 -19.26 6.67 22.31
C ASN A 132 -20.21 5.69 21.61
N ILE A 133 -21.23 6.19 20.92
CA ILE A 133 -22.14 5.37 20.11
C ILE A 133 -21.37 4.84 18.89
N TYR A 134 -20.69 5.70 18.14
CA TYR A 134 -19.89 5.29 16.98
C TYR A 134 -18.80 4.27 17.33
N ASP A 135 -18.11 4.44 18.46
CA ASP A 135 -17.09 3.50 18.94
C ASP A 135 -17.63 2.09 19.23
N LYS A 136 -18.95 1.97 19.48
CA LYS A 136 -19.64 0.70 19.75
C LYS A 136 -20.28 0.11 18.51
N THR A 137 -20.80 0.95 17.60
CA THR A 137 -21.56 0.51 16.42
C THR A 137 -20.70 0.26 15.20
N VAL A 138 -19.58 0.99 15.07
CA VAL A 138 -18.66 0.82 13.93
C VAL A 138 -17.64 -0.26 14.24
N PRO A 139 -17.46 -1.26 13.36
CA PRO A 139 -16.45 -2.29 13.55
C PRO A 139 -15.06 -1.65 13.60
N LYS A 140 -14.35 -1.87 14.71
CA LYS A 140 -12.97 -1.39 14.87
C LYS A 140 -12.11 -2.12 13.86
N VAL A 141 -11.47 -1.37 12.96
CA VAL A 141 -10.42 -1.90 12.09
C VAL A 141 -9.35 -2.44 13.02
N THR A 142 -9.35 -3.76 13.20
CA THR A 142 -8.27 -4.44 13.88
C THR A 142 -7.08 -4.31 12.95
N PRO A 143 -6.01 -3.58 13.34
CA PRO A 143 -4.82 -3.52 12.53
C PRO A 143 -4.35 -4.96 12.39
N SER A 144 -4.41 -5.51 11.18
CA SER A 144 -3.77 -6.77 10.87
C SER A 144 -2.32 -6.60 11.29
N ARG A 145 -1.86 -7.43 12.24
CA ARG A 145 -0.46 -7.39 12.72
C ARG A 145 0.44 -7.29 11.49
N PRO A 146 1.43 -6.38 11.48
CA PRO A 146 2.40 -6.35 10.41
C PRO A 146 2.92 -7.78 10.25
N ARG A 147 2.77 -8.37 9.06
CA ARG A 147 3.47 -9.62 8.76
C ARG A 147 4.95 -9.25 8.83
N HIS A 148 5.58 -9.56 9.96
CA HIS A 148 7.01 -9.36 10.15
C HIS A 148 7.71 -9.96 8.93
N PRO A 149 8.46 -9.17 8.15
CA PRO A 149 9.22 -9.71 7.05
C PRO A 149 10.27 -10.65 7.67
N CYS A 150 10.07 -11.95 7.48
CA CYS A 150 10.97 -13.05 7.83
C CYS A 150 11.66 -12.91 9.20
N ARG A 151 11.13 -13.61 10.21
CA ARG A 151 11.90 -14.00 11.39
C ARG A 151 13.05 -14.90 10.89
N ASP A 152 14.24 -14.31 10.68
CA ASP A 152 15.47 -15.05 10.43
C ASP A 152 15.81 -15.77 11.74
N ASP A 153 15.50 -17.06 11.78
CA ASP A 153 15.60 -17.93 12.95
C ASP A 153 17.06 -18.35 13.18
N ARG A 154 17.94 -17.37 13.41
CA ARG A 154 19.30 -17.62 13.87
C ARG A 154 19.67 -16.69 15.01
N ARG A 155 19.44 -17.22 16.22
CA ARG A 155 20.16 -16.96 17.47
C ARG A 155 20.37 -15.48 17.82
N GLY A 156 19.45 -14.96 18.62
CA GLY A 156 19.66 -13.75 19.42
C GLY A 156 18.58 -13.65 20.48
N HIS A 157 19.00 -13.59 21.73
CA HIS A 157 18.17 -13.38 22.91
C HIS A 157 17.10 -12.30 22.66
N PHE A 158 15.83 -12.62 22.91
CA PHE A 158 14.75 -11.63 22.91
C PHE A 158 14.96 -10.68 24.09
N ASP A 159 15.24 -9.41 23.81
CA ASP A 159 15.37 -8.35 24.80
C ASP A 159 14.07 -7.50 24.77
N PRO A 160 13.15 -7.69 25.73
CA PRO A 160 11.88 -6.98 25.75
C PRO A 160 12.01 -5.48 26.08
N GLY A 161 13.19 -4.99 26.51
CA GLY A 161 13.37 -3.60 26.93
C GLY A 161 13.52 -2.57 25.81
N ARG A 162 13.76 -3.00 24.55
CA ARG A 162 14.07 -2.08 23.44
C ARG A 162 12.85 -1.35 22.86
N TRP A 163 11.65 -1.91 23.04
CA TRP A 163 10.43 -1.35 22.44
C TRP A 163 9.86 -0.14 23.19
N GLN A 164 10.38 0.18 24.39
CA GLN A 164 9.87 1.29 25.20
C GLN A 164 10.52 2.65 24.88
N GLN A 165 11.61 2.70 24.10
CA GLN A 165 12.40 3.93 23.89
C GLN A 165 12.06 4.67 22.58
N ASP A 166 11.47 4.02 21.58
CA ASP A 166 11.17 4.65 20.28
C ASP A 166 9.76 5.28 20.22
N THR A 167 9.14 5.55 21.37
CA THR A 167 7.79 6.14 21.48
C THR A 167 7.75 7.39 22.36
N ILE A 168 8.72 8.29 22.20
CA ILE A 168 8.60 9.71 22.58
C ILE A 168 9.10 10.57 21.43
#